data_AF-A0A7V4ABV0-F1
#
_entry.id   AF-A0A7V4ABV0-F1
#
_cell.length_a   1.000
_cell.length_b   1.000
_cell.length_c   1.000
_cell.angle_alpha   90.00
_cell.angle_beta   90.00
_cell.angle_gamma   90.00
#
_symmetry.space_group_name_H-M   'P 1'
#
loop_
_entity.id
_entity.type
_entity.pdbx_description
1 polymer ?
#
loop_
_entity_poly.entity_id
_entity_poly.type
_entity_poly.pdbx_seq_one_letter_code
_entity_poly.pdbx_strand_id
1 'polypeptide(L)'
;KLLTPAIHASISTALRNYALEFVRKIVEEEHLGKLVYAGGDDVLAFVNLRDLFEVMQKLRWAFSGHIKIENGIIKIDLENTCGFVEKDGKYLLTIGPEATASMGVVIAHYKTPLQIVIGKVFEMEKKAKKECRNRFALCLMKRSGEERIAIAEWKYDDKDTIDTLKEIAKSFDENNEEGYIAKGFIQKFALEFKHLKDEKGNFVGTAEIIKQELSRLLYRSFNLPKGRRISEEERRNFIENLADKMNELFWSIGGNIDYFINFCIIATFINKGGD
;
A
#
# COMPACT_ATOMS: atom_id res chain seq x y z
N LYS A 1 -23.31 -22.64 -7.26
CA LYS A 1 -22.48 -23.51 -8.13
C LYS A 1 -22.19 -24.80 -7.38
N LEU A 2 -22.41 -25.98 -7.99
CA LEU A 2 -22.06 -27.26 -7.39
C LEU A 2 -20.52 -27.42 -7.36
N LEU A 3 -19.99 -27.75 -6.18
CA LEU A 3 -18.57 -27.96 -5.95
C LEU A 3 -18.24 -29.42 -6.27
N THR A 4 -17.57 -29.68 -7.40
CA THR A 4 -17.20 -31.04 -7.82
C THR A 4 -15.76 -31.35 -7.40
N PRO A 5 -15.38 -32.64 -7.27
CA PRO A 5 -13.99 -33.02 -7.02
C PRO A 5 -13.00 -32.43 -8.03
N ALA A 6 -13.41 -32.30 -9.30
CA ALA A 6 -12.61 -31.66 -10.34
C ALA A 6 -12.40 -30.16 -10.07
N ILE A 7 -13.44 -29.42 -9.68
CA ILE A 7 -13.34 -28.01 -9.31
C ILE A 7 -12.43 -27.83 -8.10
N HIS A 8 -12.57 -28.69 -7.08
CA HIS A 8 -11.68 -28.70 -5.92
C HIS A 8 -10.21 -28.92 -6.33
N ALA A 9 -9.93 -29.91 -7.18
CA ALA A 9 -8.59 -30.19 -7.65
C ALA A 9 -7.97 -29.01 -8.41
N SER A 10 -8.76 -28.29 -9.20
CA SER A 10 -8.32 -27.07 -9.90
C SER A 10 -7.98 -25.94 -8.92
N ILE A 11 -8.83 -25.69 -7.92
CA ILE A 11 -8.56 -24.67 -6.88
C ILE A 11 -7.29 -25.03 -6.10
N SER A 12 -7.15 -26.28 -5.67
CA SER A 12 -5.95 -26.76 -4.98
C SER A 12 -4.69 -26.61 -5.84
N THR A 13 -4.81 -26.84 -7.15
CA THR A 13 -3.70 -26.62 -8.09
C THR A 13 -3.32 -25.15 -8.20
N ALA A 14 -4.31 -24.25 -8.29
CA ALA A 14 -4.07 -22.81 -8.32
C ALA A 14 -3.37 -22.29 -7.06
N LEU A 15 -3.84 -22.72 -5.88
CA LEU A 15 -3.23 -22.37 -4.59
C LEU A 15 -1.81 -22.90 -4.48
N ARG A 16 -1.57 -24.14 -4.93
CA ARG A 16 -0.22 -24.72 -4.98
C ARG A 16 0.69 -23.91 -5.89
N ASN A 17 0.22 -23.53 -7.09
CA ASN A 17 1.00 -22.72 -8.02
C ASN A 17 1.34 -21.36 -7.41
N TYR A 18 0.38 -20.68 -6.77
CA TYR A 18 0.65 -19.41 -6.08
C TYR A 18 1.76 -19.54 -5.03
N ALA A 19 1.62 -20.51 -4.10
CA ALA A 19 2.58 -20.70 -3.01
C ALA A 19 3.99 -21.10 -3.50
N LEU A 20 4.09 -22.00 -4.49
CA LEU A 20 5.36 -22.55 -4.94
C LEU A 20 6.06 -21.69 -6.00
N GLU A 21 5.30 -21.15 -6.96
CA GLU A 21 5.85 -20.49 -8.14
C GLU A 21 5.97 -18.97 -7.98
N PHE A 22 5.07 -18.35 -7.22
CA PHE A 22 4.98 -16.88 -7.12
C PHE A 22 5.48 -16.37 -5.77
N VAL A 23 4.97 -16.87 -4.65
CA VAL A 23 5.27 -16.30 -3.32
C VAL A 23 6.77 -16.33 -3.03
N ARG A 24 7.42 -17.47 -3.19
CA ARG A 24 8.87 -17.60 -2.93
C ARG A 24 9.70 -16.73 -3.88
N LYS A 25 9.34 -16.71 -5.16
CA LYS A 25 10.02 -15.90 -6.18
C LYS A 25 9.93 -14.41 -5.86
N ILE A 26 8.74 -13.92 -5.54
CA ILE A 26 8.52 -12.53 -5.14
C ILE A 26 9.33 -12.22 -3.88
N VAL A 27 9.21 -13.02 -2.82
CA VAL A 27 9.76 -12.67 -1.51
C VAL A 27 11.27 -12.87 -1.39
N GLU A 28 11.83 -13.95 -1.96
CA GLU A 28 13.23 -14.34 -1.74
C GLU A 28 14.14 -14.18 -2.96
N GLU A 29 13.61 -14.23 -4.19
CA GLU A 29 14.43 -14.13 -5.41
C GLU A 29 14.45 -12.70 -5.98
N GLU A 30 13.29 -12.03 -6.00
CA GLU A 30 13.17 -10.67 -6.56
C GLU A 30 13.40 -9.56 -5.52
N HIS A 31 13.22 -9.84 -4.23
CA HIS A 31 13.29 -8.84 -3.17
C HIS A 31 14.07 -9.34 -1.96
N LEU A 32 14.44 -8.42 -1.06
CA LEU A 32 15.06 -8.74 0.22
C LEU A 32 14.00 -9.13 1.25
N GLY A 33 13.50 -10.35 1.13
CA GLY A 33 12.61 -10.96 2.11
C GLY A 33 13.05 -12.35 2.54
N LYS A 34 12.35 -12.86 3.54
CA LYS A 34 12.46 -14.25 3.98
C LYS A 34 11.06 -14.82 4.17
N LEU A 35 10.75 -15.87 3.42
CA LEU A 35 9.48 -16.56 3.53
C LEU A 35 9.50 -17.48 4.76
N VAL A 36 8.51 -17.35 5.64
CA VAL A 36 8.33 -18.21 6.82
C VAL A 36 7.32 -19.30 6.51
N TYR A 37 6.22 -18.94 5.86
CA TYR A 37 5.12 -19.84 5.55
C TYR A 37 4.38 -19.42 4.27
N ALA A 38 4.00 -20.40 3.45
CA ALA A 38 3.13 -20.23 2.29
C ALA A 38 2.21 -21.45 2.17
N GLY A 39 0.98 -21.33 2.67
CA GLY A 39 -0.01 -22.41 2.78
C GLY A 39 -0.93 -22.58 1.59
N GLY A 40 -0.74 -21.79 0.52
CA GLY A 40 -1.68 -21.68 -0.59
C GLY A 40 -2.33 -20.30 -0.60
N ASP A 41 -3.19 -20.01 0.36
CA ASP A 41 -3.86 -18.70 0.51
C ASP A 41 -3.24 -17.84 1.61
N ASP A 42 -2.72 -18.45 2.67
CA ASP A 42 -2.05 -17.76 3.77
C ASP A 42 -0.54 -17.66 3.55
N VAL A 43 0.03 -16.46 3.75
CA VAL A 43 1.46 -16.17 3.62
C VAL A 43 1.97 -15.41 4.85
N LEU A 44 3.13 -15.81 5.35
CA LEU A 44 3.89 -15.08 6.38
C LEU A 44 5.33 -14.92 5.92
N ALA A 45 5.81 -13.68 5.87
CA ALA A 45 7.16 -13.34 5.46
C ALA A 45 7.70 -12.14 6.24
N PHE A 46 9.03 -12.09 6.36
CA PHE A 46 9.76 -10.87 6.71
C PHE A 46 10.22 -10.20 5.42
N VAL A 47 10.11 -8.87 5.35
CA VAL A 47 10.47 -8.11 4.15
C VAL A 47 11.24 -6.87 4.57
N ASN A 48 12.29 -6.53 3.82
CA ASN A 48 13.00 -5.28 3.99
C ASN A 48 12.08 -4.10 3.70
N LEU A 49 12.20 -3.04 4.51
CA LEU A 49 11.33 -1.86 4.39
C LEU A 49 11.35 -1.26 2.97
N ARG A 50 12.51 -1.25 2.31
CA ARG A 50 12.67 -0.66 0.96
C ARG A 50 11.85 -1.40 -0.11
N ASP A 51 11.62 -2.69 0.07
CA ASP A 51 10.96 -3.58 -0.90
C ASP A 51 9.48 -3.83 -0.52
N LEU A 52 9.04 -3.31 0.63
CA LEU A 52 7.76 -3.64 1.25
C LEU A 52 6.57 -3.41 0.31
N PHE A 53 6.46 -2.22 -0.26
CA PHE A 53 5.33 -1.87 -1.12
C PHE A 53 5.28 -2.71 -2.39
N GLU A 54 6.43 -3.00 -3.01
CA GLU A 54 6.48 -3.84 -4.21
C GLU A 54 6.09 -5.29 -3.91
N VAL A 55 6.61 -5.85 -2.81
CA VAL A 55 6.25 -7.20 -2.35
C VAL A 55 4.75 -7.29 -2.03
N MET A 56 4.19 -6.30 -1.34
CA MET A 56 2.76 -6.27 -1.03
C MET A 56 1.89 -6.33 -2.30
N GLN A 57 2.17 -5.47 -3.28
CA GLN A 57 1.43 -5.45 -4.55
C GLN A 57 1.59 -6.75 -5.31
N LYS A 58 2.83 -7.23 -5.50
CA LYS A 58 3.09 -8.46 -6.25
C LYS A 58 2.40 -9.67 -5.61
N LEU A 59 2.45 -9.81 -4.28
CA LEU A 59 1.75 -10.89 -3.58
C LEU A 59 0.22 -10.80 -3.76
N ARG A 60 -0.35 -9.60 -3.67
CA ARG A 60 -1.79 -9.39 -3.89
C ARG A 60 -2.22 -9.73 -5.30
N TRP A 61 -1.52 -9.20 -6.31
CA TRP A 61 -1.94 -9.31 -7.69
C TRP A 61 -1.62 -10.69 -8.28
N ALA A 62 -0.53 -11.33 -7.83
CA ALA A 62 -0.25 -12.73 -8.18
C ALA A 62 -1.32 -13.71 -7.67
N PHE A 63 -2.00 -13.41 -6.56
CA PHE A 63 -3.04 -14.27 -5.99
C PHE A 63 -4.24 -14.42 -6.94
N SER A 64 -4.65 -13.33 -7.57
CA SER A 64 -5.72 -13.30 -8.57
C SER A 64 -5.25 -13.54 -10.00
N GLY A 65 -3.93 -13.62 -10.23
CA GLY A 65 -3.34 -13.80 -11.55
C GLY A 65 -3.23 -12.54 -12.40
N HIS A 66 -3.35 -11.35 -11.78
CA HIS A 66 -3.16 -10.04 -12.43
C HIS A 66 -1.67 -9.73 -12.58
N ILE A 67 -0.92 -10.67 -13.17
CA ILE A 67 0.53 -10.61 -13.37
C ILE A 67 0.91 -11.21 -14.72
N LYS A 68 2.10 -10.87 -15.18
CA LYS A 68 2.82 -11.53 -16.26
C LYS A 68 4.26 -11.78 -15.88
N ILE A 69 4.90 -12.74 -16.53
CA ILE A 69 6.32 -13.04 -16.32
C ILE A 69 7.07 -12.59 -17.56
N GLU A 70 7.94 -11.60 -17.40
CA GLU A 70 8.79 -11.07 -18.47
C GLU A 70 10.25 -11.25 -18.06
N ASN A 71 11.04 -11.95 -18.90
CA ASN A 71 12.46 -12.22 -18.63
C ASN A 71 12.71 -12.86 -17.25
N GLY A 72 11.80 -13.74 -16.82
CA GLY A 72 11.87 -14.39 -15.51
C GLY A 72 11.57 -13.47 -14.32
N ILE A 73 11.01 -12.28 -14.54
CA ILE A 73 10.59 -11.33 -13.50
C ILE A 73 9.07 -11.23 -13.51
N ILE A 74 8.46 -11.33 -12.33
CA ILE A 74 7.04 -11.12 -12.13
C ILE A 74 6.74 -9.62 -12.20
N LYS A 75 5.84 -9.23 -13.10
CA LYS A 75 5.31 -7.87 -13.22
C LYS A 75 3.81 -7.87 -13.04
N ILE A 76 3.30 -6.81 -12.43
CA ILE A 76 1.85 -6.61 -12.28
C ILE A 76 1.28 -6.30 -13.66
N ASP A 77 0.16 -6.94 -13.99
CA ASP A 77 -0.58 -6.75 -15.22
C ASP A 77 -2.06 -6.88 -14.93
N LEU A 78 -2.71 -5.75 -14.68
CA LEU A 78 -4.13 -5.68 -14.32
C LEU A 78 -5.06 -6.02 -15.50
N GLU A 79 -4.54 -6.02 -16.72
CA GLU A 79 -5.28 -6.44 -17.92
C GLU A 79 -5.35 -7.97 -18.04
N ASN A 80 -4.49 -8.71 -17.32
CA ASN A 80 -4.53 -10.16 -17.32
C ASN A 80 -5.68 -10.68 -16.43
N THR A 81 -6.85 -10.85 -17.03
CA THR A 81 -8.04 -11.37 -16.34
C THR A 81 -8.39 -12.81 -16.73
N CYS A 82 -7.49 -13.55 -17.37
CA CYS A 82 -7.82 -14.86 -17.95
C CYS A 82 -7.78 -16.03 -16.95
N GLY A 83 -7.21 -15.82 -15.76
CA GLY A 83 -7.04 -16.88 -14.75
C GLY A 83 -5.83 -17.79 -14.99
N PHE A 84 -4.92 -17.38 -15.89
CA PHE A 84 -3.67 -18.09 -16.18
C PHE A 84 -2.50 -17.11 -16.26
N VAL A 85 -1.31 -17.62 -15.98
CA VAL A 85 -0.04 -16.89 -16.13
C VAL A 85 0.91 -17.77 -16.92
N GLU A 86 1.45 -17.25 -18.02
CA GLU A 86 2.45 -17.97 -18.81
C GLU A 86 3.82 -17.92 -18.11
N LYS A 87 4.46 -19.08 -17.98
CA LYS A 87 5.81 -19.26 -17.46
C LYS A 87 6.53 -20.33 -18.29
N ASP A 88 7.60 -19.94 -18.97
CA ASP A 88 8.45 -20.86 -19.76
C ASP A 88 7.65 -21.71 -20.77
N GLY A 89 6.70 -21.09 -21.49
CA GLY A 89 5.82 -21.75 -22.45
C GLY A 89 4.72 -22.63 -21.84
N LYS A 90 4.51 -22.57 -20.51
CA LYS A 90 3.46 -23.28 -19.79
C LYS A 90 2.49 -22.30 -19.15
N TYR A 91 1.20 -22.62 -19.16
CA TYR A 91 0.18 -21.84 -18.47
C TYR A 91 -0.04 -22.38 -17.04
N LEU A 92 0.29 -21.56 -16.06
CA LEU A 92 -0.01 -21.79 -14.66
C LEU A 92 -1.42 -21.30 -14.37
N LEU A 93 -2.28 -22.21 -13.91
CA LEU A 93 -3.62 -21.85 -13.41
C LEU A 93 -3.47 -20.98 -12.14
N THR A 94 -4.22 -19.87 -12.11
CA THR A 94 -4.37 -19.01 -10.92
C THR A 94 -5.76 -19.19 -10.31
N ILE A 95 -6.00 -18.60 -9.14
CA ILE A 95 -7.28 -18.76 -8.43
C ILE A 95 -8.41 -18.08 -9.22
N GLY A 96 -8.06 -17.06 -9.99
CA GLY A 96 -8.94 -16.33 -10.90
C GLY A 96 -9.01 -14.83 -10.59
N PRO A 97 -9.46 -14.02 -11.55
CA PRO A 97 -9.41 -12.55 -11.48
C PRO A 97 -10.26 -11.95 -10.35
N GLU A 98 -11.33 -12.65 -9.95
CA GLU A 98 -12.24 -12.26 -8.86
C GLU A 98 -11.70 -12.62 -7.47
N ALA A 99 -10.59 -13.36 -7.39
CA ALA A 99 -10.01 -13.72 -6.11
C ALA A 99 -9.46 -12.47 -5.40
N THR A 100 -9.69 -12.38 -4.10
CA THR A 100 -9.22 -11.26 -3.27
C THR A 100 -8.39 -11.76 -2.10
N ALA A 101 -7.38 -10.99 -1.73
CA ALA A 101 -6.57 -11.24 -0.55
C ALA A 101 -6.58 -10.02 0.36
N SER A 102 -6.53 -10.26 1.67
CA SER A 102 -6.33 -9.21 2.67
C SER A 102 -5.00 -9.39 3.35
N MET A 103 -4.34 -8.30 3.73
CA MET A 103 -2.98 -8.35 4.26
C MET A 103 -2.81 -7.49 5.52
N GLY A 104 -2.20 -8.06 6.55
CA GLY A 104 -1.73 -7.31 7.72
C GLY A 104 -0.22 -7.10 7.63
N VAL A 105 0.24 -5.88 7.80
CA VAL A 105 1.66 -5.53 7.75
C VAL A 105 2.03 -4.76 9.01
N VAL A 106 3.13 -5.16 9.63
CA VAL A 106 3.69 -4.47 10.81
C VAL A 106 5.13 -4.11 10.55
N ILE A 107 5.41 -2.82 10.67
CA ILE A 107 6.76 -2.26 10.65
C ILE A 107 7.16 -2.03 12.10
N ALA A 108 8.17 -2.76 12.56
CA ALA A 108 8.64 -2.71 13.94
C ALA A 108 10.17 -2.61 13.99
N HIS A 109 10.66 -2.08 15.10
CA HIS A 109 12.10 -2.05 15.37
C HIS A 109 12.63 -3.47 15.62
N TYR A 110 13.85 -3.78 15.19
CA TYR A 110 14.45 -5.12 15.33
C TYR A 110 14.60 -5.60 16.79
N LYS A 111 14.58 -4.68 17.77
CA LYS A 111 14.59 -5.00 19.21
C LYS A 111 13.20 -5.29 19.78
N THR A 112 12.13 -5.04 19.04
CA THR A 112 10.77 -5.34 19.51
C THR A 112 10.62 -6.86 19.60
N PRO A 113 10.15 -7.42 20.74
CA PRO A 113 9.96 -8.86 20.87
C PRO A 113 9.12 -9.44 19.75
N LEU A 114 9.64 -10.47 19.07
CA LEU A 114 9.02 -11.01 17.85
C LEU A 114 7.59 -11.52 18.09
N GLN A 115 7.32 -12.09 19.26
CA GLN A 115 5.98 -12.56 19.63
C GLN A 115 4.94 -11.42 19.61
N ILE A 116 5.33 -10.20 20.05
CA ILE A 116 4.47 -9.02 20.01
C ILE A 116 4.22 -8.61 18.56
N VAL A 117 5.28 -8.58 17.73
CA VAL A 117 5.18 -8.22 16.31
C VAL A 117 4.27 -9.20 15.56
N ILE A 118 4.46 -10.51 15.72
CA ILE A 118 3.62 -11.54 15.08
C ILE A 118 2.16 -11.43 15.55
N GLY A 119 1.94 -11.26 16.86
CA GLY A 119 0.58 -11.03 17.40
C GLY A 119 -0.09 -9.82 16.75
N LYS A 120 0.68 -8.75 16.53
CA LYS A 120 0.21 -7.54 15.87
C LYS A 120 -0.07 -7.73 14.38
N VAL A 121 0.73 -8.55 13.67
CA VAL A 121 0.49 -8.90 12.25
C VAL A 121 -0.88 -9.56 12.10
N PHE A 122 -1.19 -10.54 12.96
CA PHE A 122 -2.51 -11.18 12.95
C PHE A 122 -3.64 -10.23 13.37
N GLU A 123 -3.40 -9.27 14.26
CA GLU A 123 -4.37 -8.22 14.57
C GLU A 123 -4.65 -7.35 13.33
N MET A 124 -3.62 -6.94 12.60
CA MET A 124 -3.77 -6.10 11.40
C MET A 124 -4.48 -6.85 10.26
N GLU A 125 -4.15 -8.12 10.06
CA GLU A 125 -4.82 -8.98 9.08
C GLU A 125 -6.32 -9.13 9.41
N LYS A 126 -6.67 -9.34 10.69
CA LYS A 126 -8.06 -9.33 11.14
C LYS A 126 -8.74 -7.99 10.93
N LYS A 127 -8.06 -6.86 11.16
CA LYS A 127 -8.62 -5.52 10.89
C LYS A 127 -8.92 -5.33 9.40
N ALA A 128 -7.98 -5.68 8.54
CA ALA A 128 -8.19 -5.63 7.09
C ALA A 128 -9.37 -6.50 6.63
N LYS A 129 -9.58 -7.69 7.24
CA LYS A 129 -10.72 -8.56 6.94
C LYS A 129 -12.06 -8.02 7.49
N LYS A 130 -12.06 -7.38 8.66
CA LYS A 130 -13.28 -6.83 9.30
C LYS A 130 -13.83 -5.62 8.56
N GLU A 131 -12.94 -4.79 8.04
CA GLU A 131 -13.28 -3.67 7.16
C GLU A 131 -13.60 -4.22 5.75
N CYS A 132 -14.59 -5.09 5.58
CA CYS A 132 -15.07 -5.55 4.25
C CYS A 132 -14.09 -6.33 3.34
N ARG A 133 -12.98 -6.90 3.84
CA ARG A 133 -11.99 -7.72 3.08
C ARG A 133 -11.38 -6.99 1.86
N ASN A 134 -10.53 -7.66 1.07
CA ASN A 134 -9.81 -7.09 -0.08
C ASN A 134 -9.06 -5.78 0.26
N ARG A 135 -8.44 -5.74 1.45
CA ARG A 135 -7.76 -4.56 1.99
C ARG A 135 -6.40 -4.94 2.54
N PHE A 136 -5.55 -3.95 2.71
CA PHE A 136 -4.35 -4.07 3.53
C PHE A 136 -4.44 -3.15 4.75
N ALA A 137 -3.86 -3.58 5.86
CA ALA A 137 -3.70 -2.81 7.08
C ALA A 137 -2.21 -2.66 7.37
N LEU A 138 -1.75 -1.40 7.45
CA LEU A 138 -0.39 -1.06 7.84
C LEU A 138 -0.37 -0.63 9.31
N CYS A 139 0.61 -1.12 10.06
CA CYS A 139 0.92 -0.64 11.40
C CYS A 139 2.40 -0.32 11.53
N LEU A 140 2.72 0.92 11.87
CA LEU A 140 4.07 1.32 12.28
C LEU A 140 4.13 1.37 13.81
N MET A 141 4.92 0.48 14.40
CA MET A 141 5.21 0.43 15.84
C MET A 141 6.47 1.24 16.13
N LYS A 142 6.31 2.44 16.71
CA LYS A 142 7.46 3.24 17.14
C LYS A 142 8.09 2.68 18.40
N ARG A 143 9.38 2.97 18.61
CA ARG A 143 10.11 2.61 19.84
C ARG A 143 9.48 3.19 21.11
N SER A 144 8.74 4.29 21.00
CA SER A 144 8.01 4.93 22.10
C SER A 144 6.75 4.18 22.55
N GLY A 145 6.36 3.11 21.84
CA GLY A 145 5.10 2.40 22.05
C GLY A 145 3.90 3.01 21.31
N GLU A 146 4.09 4.14 20.61
CA GLU A 146 3.05 4.70 19.75
C GLU A 146 2.86 3.83 18.49
N GLU A 147 1.61 3.52 18.18
CA GLU A 147 1.21 2.80 16.96
C GLU A 147 0.54 3.76 15.98
N ARG A 148 0.93 3.66 14.71
CA ARG A 148 0.27 4.37 13.61
C ARG A 148 -0.36 3.33 12.70
N ILE A 149 -1.69 3.35 12.59
CA ILE A 149 -2.46 2.33 11.87
C ILE A 149 -3.25 2.99 10.73
N ALA A 150 -3.20 2.38 9.56
CA ALA A 150 -3.96 2.83 8.40
C ALA A 150 -4.44 1.62 7.59
N ILE A 151 -5.65 1.71 7.05
CA ILE A 151 -6.29 0.62 6.30
C ILE A 151 -6.84 1.19 4.99
N ALA A 152 -6.61 0.49 3.88
CA ALA A 152 -7.12 0.87 2.58
C ALA A 152 -7.42 -0.35 1.72
N GLU A 153 -8.27 -0.16 0.71
CA GLU A 153 -8.43 -1.11 -0.39
C GLU A 153 -7.17 -1.15 -1.24
N TRP A 154 -6.98 -2.23 -1.99
CA TRP A 154 -5.84 -2.33 -2.92
C TRP A 154 -5.96 -1.35 -4.10
N LYS A 155 -7.20 -1.02 -4.49
CA LYS A 155 -7.52 -0.26 -5.69
C LYS A 155 -8.76 0.62 -5.44
N TYR A 156 -8.77 1.84 -5.97
CA TYR A 156 -9.93 2.74 -6.01
C TYR A 156 -9.91 3.51 -7.34
N ASP A 157 -11.06 3.78 -7.96
CA ASP A 157 -11.18 4.54 -9.22
C ASP A 157 -10.15 4.16 -10.29
N ASP A 158 -9.95 2.86 -10.46
CA ASP A 158 -8.95 2.24 -11.33
C ASP A 158 -7.46 2.39 -10.97
N LYS A 159 -7.14 3.07 -9.87
CA LYS A 159 -5.77 3.33 -9.39
C LYS A 159 -5.36 2.34 -8.31
N ASP A 160 -4.12 1.85 -8.40
CA ASP A 160 -3.51 1.09 -7.31
C ASP A 160 -3.16 2.04 -6.15
N THR A 161 -3.63 1.67 -4.95
CA THR A 161 -3.46 2.52 -3.77
C THR A 161 -2.00 2.62 -3.33
N ILE A 162 -1.24 1.54 -3.47
CA ILE A 162 0.17 1.52 -3.09
C ILE A 162 0.99 2.38 -4.04
N ASP A 163 0.67 2.42 -5.33
CA ASP A 163 1.32 3.33 -6.26
C ASP A 163 1.04 4.79 -5.90
N THR A 164 -0.19 5.13 -5.52
CA THR A 164 -0.49 6.47 -5.02
C THR A 164 0.30 6.80 -3.74
N LEU A 165 0.43 5.84 -2.81
CA LEU A 165 1.25 6.02 -1.61
C LEU A 165 2.73 6.23 -1.93
N LYS A 166 3.29 5.52 -2.92
CA LYS A 166 4.68 5.73 -3.39
C LYS A 166 4.87 7.12 -3.96
N GLU A 167 3.94 7.59 -4.79
CA GLU A 167 4.00 8.93 -5.38
C GLU A 167 3.89 10.03 -4.32
N ILE A 168 2.96 9.89 -3.38
CA ILE A 168 2.86 10.78 -2.22
C ILE A 168 4.19 10.75 -1.46
N ALA A 169 4.75 9.58 -1.14
CA ALA A 169 6.02 9.49 -0.42
C ALA A 169 7.18 10.16 -1.16
N LYS A 170 7.27 9.99 -2.48
CA LYS A 170 8.26 10.66 -3.35
C LYS A 170 8.12 12.18 -3.30
N SER A 171 6.91 12.71 -3.19
CA SER A 171 6.68 14.15 -3.04
C SER A 171 7.28 14.75 -1.76
N PHE A 172 7.61 13.94 -0.74
CA PHE A 172 8.28 14.39 0.49
C PHE A 172 9.80 14.16 0.48
N ASP A 173 10.36 13.61 -0.60
CA ASP A 173 11.80 13.40 -0.75
C ASP A 173 12.50 14.72 -1.08
N GLU A 174 13.41 15.16 -0.20
CA GLU A 174 14.17 16.40 -0.35
C GLU A 174 15.11 16.39 -1.57
N ASN A 175 15.42 15.19 -2.10
CA ASN A 175 16.18 15.02 -3.33
C ASN A 175 15.31 15.09 -4.58
N ASN A 176 13.98 15.24 -4.46
CA ASN A 176 13.10 15.34 -5.61
C ASN A 176 13.39 16.62 -6.38
N GLU A 177 13.86 16.41 -7.60
CA GLU A 177 14.14 17.44 -8.56
C GLU A 177 12.94 18.36 -8.80
N GLU A 178 11.75 17.83 -9.03
CA GLU A 178 10.54 18.63 -9.32
C GLU A 178 10.08 19.52 -8.16
N GLY A 179 10.64 19.30 -6.96
CA GLY A 179 10.26 19.96 -5.72
C GLY A 179 9.73 18.96 -4.71
N TYR A 180 9.64 19.40 -3.45
CA TYR A 180 9.23 18.54 -2.35
C TYR A 180 8.38 19.27 -1.31
N ILE A 181 7.59 18.50 -0.58
CA ILE A 181 6.75 18.97 0.51
C ILE A 181 7.48 18.79 1.84
N ALA A 182 7.57 19.87 2.62
CA ALA A 182 8.16 19.82 3.95
C ALA A 182 7.38 18.87 4.87
N LYS A 183 8.10 18.07 5.67
CA LYS A 183 7.53 17.10 6.63
C LYS A 183 6.52 17.71 7.60
N GLY A 184 6.67 18.98 7.94
CA GLY A 184 5.74 19.73 8.79
C GLY A 184 4.33 19.86 8.22
N PHE A 185 4.13 19.61 6.91
CA PHE A 185 2.81 19.55 6.28
C PHE A 185 1.86 18.59 7.01
N ILE A 186 2.32 17.37 7.32
CA ILE A 186 1.47 16.33 7.93
C ILE A 186 0.95 16.81 9.29
N GLN A 187 1.80 17.45 10.08
CA GLN A 187 1.42 18.00 11.39
C GLN A 187 0.44 19.17 11.25
N LYS A 188 0.66 20.07 10.28
CA LYS A 188 -0.25 21.18 10.02
C LYS A 188 -1.63 20.69 9.56
N PHE A 189 -1.68 19.71 8.65
CA PHE A 189 -2.92 19.07 8.23
C PHE A 189 -3.66 18.44 9.41
N ALA A 190 -2.94 17.67 10.25
CA ALA A 190 -3.53 17.06 11.44
C ALA A 190 -4.12 18.08 12.42
N LEU A 191 -3.48 19.24 12.59
CA LEU A 191 -3.96 20.32 13.45
C LEU A 191 -5.21 21.01 12.88
N GLU A 192 -5.22 21.30 11.57
CA GLU A 192 -6.33 21.97 10.88
C GLU A 192 -7.63 21.14 11.00
N PHE A 193 -7.53 19.82 10.84
CA PHE A 193 -8.69 18.92 10.85
C PHE A 193 -8.96 18.25 12.20
N LYS A 194 -8.25 18.62 13.26
CA LYS A 194 -8.36 17.98 14.58
C LYS A 194 -9.79 17.97 15.13
N HIS A 195 -10.53 19.03 14.90
CA HIS A 195 -11.91 19.23 15.41
C HIS A 195 -12.99 18.92 14.36
N LEU A 196 -12.60 18.49 13.16
CA LEU A 196 -13.50 18.19 12.04
C LEU A 196 -13.59 16.69 11.80
N LYS A 197 -13.52 15.89 12.88
CA LYS A 197 -13.64 14.44 12.82
C LYS A 197 -14.54 13.87 13.91
N ASP A 198 -15.23 12.78 13.60
CA ASP A 198 -16.00 12.00 14.56
C ASP A 198 -15.10 11.16 15.49
N GLU A 199 -15.69 10.41 16.41
CA GLU A 199 -14.96 9.51 17.34
C GLU A 199 -14.19 8.39 16.64
N LYS A 200 -14.56 8.05 15.40
CA LYS A 200 -13.90 7.03 14.56
C LYS A 200 -12.83 7.63 13.65
N GLY A 201 -12.64 8.95 13.69
CA GLY A 201 -11.67 9.68 12.88
C GLY A 201 -12.18 10.07 11.49
N ASN A 202 -13.46 9.87 11.18
CA ASN A 202 -14.04 10.24 9.89
C ASN A 202 -14.33 11.73 9.85
N PHE A 203 -14.07 12.36 8.71
CA PHE A 203 -14.29 13.79 8.53
C PHE A 203 -15.76 14.18 8.60
N VAL A 204 -16.01 15.29 9.30
CA VAL A 204 -17.32 15.92 9.48
C VAL A 204 -17.23 17.32 8.89
N GLY A 205 -17.72 17.48 7.66
CA GLY A 205 -17.72 18.76 6.94
C GLY A 205 -18.10 18.60 5.48
N THR A 206 -18.01 19.68 4.72
CA THR A 206 -18.24 19.66 3.27
C THR A 206 -16.99 19.17 2.54
N ALA A 207 -17.17 18.34 1.52
CA ALA A 207 -16.06 17.71 0.81
C ALA A 207 -15.11 18.73 0.13
N GLU A 208 -15.63 19.88 -0.27
CA GLU A 208 -14.88 20.97 -0.90
C GLU A 208 -13.75 21.52 -0.01
N ILE A 209 -13.92 21.49 1.31
CA ILE A 209 -12.95 22.02 2.28
C ILE A 209 -11.64 21.24 2.19
N ILE A 210 -11.71 19.91 2.06
CA ILE A 210 -10.52 19.05 2.05
C ILE A 210 -9.59 19.42 0.90
N LYS A 211 -10.13 19.52 -0.33
CA LYS A 211 -9.34 19.83 -1.52
C LYS A 211 -8.72 21.23 -1.43
N GLN A 212 -9.48 22.23 -1.02
CA GLN A 212 -8.98 23.61 -0.89
C GLN A 212 -7.86 23.71 0.16
N GLU A 213 -8.05 23.06 1.31
CA GLU A 213 -7.08 23.06 2.39
C GLU A 213 -5.81 22.26 2.06
N LEU A 214 -5.94 21.12 1.37
CA LEU A 214 -4.81 20.39 0.82
C LEU A 214 -3.98 21.29 -0.09
N SER A 215 -4.59 21.91 -1.10
CA SER A 215 -3.89 22.82 -2.03
C SER A 215 -3.20 23.97 -1.30
N ARG A 216 -3.89 24.60 -0.33
CA ARG A 216 -3.33 25.70 0.48
C ARG A 216 -2.12 25.27 1.30
N LEU A 217 -2.22 24.14 2.01
CA LEU A 217 -1.17 23.62 2.89
C LEU A 217 0.02 23.09 2.10
N LEU A 218 -0.22 22.43 0.96
CA LEU A 218 0.81 21.96 0.04
C LEU A 218 1.58 23.14 -0.55
N TYR A 219 0.88 24.18 -1.04
CA TYR A 219 1.52 25.37 -1.59
C TYR A 219 2.45 26.05 -0.58
N ARG A 220 2.03 26.13 0.69
CA ARG A 220 2.85 26.70 1.78
C ARG A 220 4.01 25.81 2.22
N SER A 221 3.94 24.51 1.95
CA SER A 221 4.93 23.53 2.39
C SER A 221 5.88 23.10 1.26
N PHE A 222 5.62 23.56 0.04
CA PHE A 222 6.44 23.32 -1.13
C PHE A 222 7.81 24.00 -1.02
N ASN A 223 8.86 23.25 -1.34
CA ASN A 223 10.24 23.69 -1.38
C ASN A 223 10.93 23.14 -2.63
N LEU A 224 12.05 23.76 -2.98
CA LEU A 224 12.92 23.34 -4.08
C LEU A 224 14.29 22.91 -3.55
N PRO A 225 14.95 21.97 -4.23
CA PRO A 225 16.37 21.70 -4.02
C PRO A 225 17.21 22.98 -4.19
N LYS A 226 18.34 23.07 -3.49
CA LYS A 226 19.22 24.23 -3.54
C LYS A 226 19.65 24.52 -4.99
N GLY A 227 19.48 25.78 -5.42
CA GLY A 227 19.89 26.24 -6.74
C GLY A 227 18.86 25.99 -7.85
N ARG A 228 17.78 25.24 -7.60
CA ARG A 228 16.71 25.05 -8.58
C ARG A 228 15.72 26.21 -8.55
N ARG A 229 15.24 26.58 -9.74
CA ARG A 229 14.13 27.52 -9.94
C ARG A 229 13.16 26.86 -10.91
N ILE A 230 11.88 27.03 -10.64
CA ILE A 230 10.78 26.56 -11.49
C ILE A 230 9.84 27.74 -11.76
N SER A 231 9.02 27.64 -12.79
CA SER A 231 7.97 28.63 -13.05
C SER A 231 6.84 28.53 -12.01
N GLU A 232 6.08 29.60 -11.80
CA GLU A 232 4.87 29.52 -10.96
C GLU A 232 3.82 28.56 -11.55
N GLU A 233 3.79 28.38 -12.86
CA GLU A 233 2.92 27.41 -13.53
C GLU A 233 3.35 25.97 -13.20
N GLU A 234 4.64 25.65 -13.29
CA GLU A 234 5.19 24.35 -12.90
C GLU A 234 4.88 24.04 -11.42
N ARG A 235 5.03 25.03 -10.55
CA ARG A 235 4.71 24.89 -9.12
C ARG A 235 3.23 24.59 -8.91
N ARG A 236 2.33 25.33 -9.58
CA ARG A 236 0.88 25.13 -9.47
C ARG A 236 0.48 23.75 -9.97
N ASN A 237 1.01 23.32 -11.13
CA ASN A 237 0.73 22.00 -11.69
C ASN A 237 1.18 20.87 -10.76
N PHE A 238 2.36 20.97 -10.14
CA PHE A 238 2.83 20.00 -9.15
C PHE A 238 1.86 19.91 -7.96
N ILE A 239 1.45 21.07 -7.42
CA ILE A 239 0.58 21.13 -6.24
C ILE A 239 -0.82 20.63 -6.55
N GLU A 240 -1.40 21.02 -7.69
CA GLU A 240 -2.74 20.60 -8.10
C GLU A 240 -2.79 19.08 -8.29
N ASN A 241 -1.81 18.51 -9.00
CA ASN A 241 -1.69 17.06 -9.19
C ASN A 241 -1.56 16.31 -7.86
N LEU A 242 -0.69 16.79 -6.96
CA LEU A 242 -0.52 16.16 -5.65
C LEU A 242 -1.76 16.30 -4.77
N ALA A 243 -2.41 17.47 -4.78
CA ALA A 243 -3.64 17.71 -4.03
C ALA A 243 -4.78 16.81 -4.51
N ASP A 244 -4.91 16.61 -5.82
CA ASP A 244 -5.90 15.71 -6.41
C ASP A 244 -5.66 14.27 -5.96
N LYS A 245 -4.44 13.76 -6.09
CA LYS A 245 -4.07 12.41 -5.63
C LYS A 245 -4.32 12.20 -4.14
N MET A 246 -3.94 13.18 -3.32
CA MET A 246 -4.17 13.12 -1.87
C MET A 246 -5.66 13.19 -1.51
N ASN A 247 -6.44 13.99 -2.23
CA ASN A 247 -7.88 14.09 -2.03
C ASN A 247 -8.60 12.79 -2.42
N GLU A 248 -8.25 12.19 -3.56
CA GLU A 248 -8.79 10.90 -3.98
C GLU A 248 -8.45 9.79 -2.96
N LEU A 249 -7.20 9.70 -2.52
CA LEU A 249 -6.80 8.76 -1.47
C LEU A 249 -7.59 8.99 -0.17
N PHE A 250 -7.80 10.25 0.21
CA PHE A 250 -8.55 10.60 1.41
C PHE A 250 -10.00 10.09 1.35
N TRP A 251 -10.67 10.24 0.20
CA TRP A 251 -12.05 9.76 0.05
C TRP A 251 -12.13 8.25 -0.16
N SER A 252 -11.13 7.63 -0.79
CA SER A 252 -11.11 6.17 -0.97
C SER A 252 -11.00 5.39 0.33
N ILE A 253 -10.47 6.02 1.39
CA ILE A 253 -10.42 5.47 2.75
C ILE A 253 -11.60 5.92 3.62
N GLY A 254 -12.69 6.38 3.00
CA GLY A 254 -13.92 6.79 3.67
C GLY A 254 -13.86 8.16 4.33
N GLY A 255 -12.91 9.02 3.93
CA GLY A 255 -12.70 10.33 4.56
C GLY A 255 -12.12 10.23 5.97
N ASN A 256 -11.43 9.13 6.30
CA ASN A 256 -10.84 8.94 7.61
C ASN A 256 -9.52 9.74 7.75
N ILE A 257 -9.56 10.80 8.55
CA ILE A 257 -8.44 11.72 8.77
C ILE A 257 -7.26 10.99 9.43
N ASP A 258 -7.53 10.10 10.38
CA ASP A 258 -6.48 9.40 11.11
C ASP A 258 -5.74 8.41 10.20
N TYR A 259 -6.47 7.66 9.37
CA TYR A 259 -5.86 6.78 8.36
C TYR A 259 -5.07 7.58 7.33
N PHE A 260 -5.60 8.70 6.85
CA PHE A 260 -4.88 9.56 5.88
C PHE A 260 -3.54 10.06 6.43
N ILE A 261 -3.55 10.62 7.65
CA ILE A 261 -2.35 11.09 8.33
C ILE A 261 -1.37 9.94 8.53
N ASN A 262 -1.85 8.79 9.01
CA ASN A 262 -1.01 7.63 9.25
C ASN A 262 -0.43 7.07 7.95
N PHE A 263 -1.17 7.05 6.84
CA PHE A 263 -0.64 6.68 5.53
C PHE A 263 0.49 7.61 5.08
N CYS A 264 0.32 8.92 5.20
CA CYS A 264 1.37 9.88 4.88
C CYS A 264 2.63 9.65 5.74
N ILE A 265 2.46 9.41 7.04
CA ILE A 265 3.58 9.12 7.96
C ILE A 265 4.28 7.81 7.57
N ILE A 266 3.51 6.74 7.35
CA ILE A 266 4.07 5.42 7.05
C ILE A 266 4.77 5.41 5.70
N ALA A 267 4.15 5.99 4.65
CA ALA A 267 4.73 6.05 3.32
C ALA A 267 6.04 6.88 3.31
N THR A 268 6.06 8.02 3.99
CA THR A 268 7.28 8.83 4.13
C THR A 268 8.36 8.17 4.99
N PHE A 269 7.97 7.34 5.98
CA PHE A 269 8.91 6.53 6.76
C PHE A 269 9.55 5.42 5.92
N ILE A 270 8.74 4.70 5.13
CA ILE A 270 9.20 3.66 4.20
C ILE A 270 10.19 4.23 3.19
N ASN A 271 9.86 5.36 2.56
CA ASN A 271 10.69 5.95 1.50
C ASN A 271 12.09 6.39 1.99
N LYS A 272 12.23 6.74 3.29
CA LYS A 272 13.53 7.07 3.88
C LYS A 272 14.39 5.86 4.21
N GLY A 273 13.84 4.65 4.16
CA GLY A 273 14.52 3.44 4.63
C GLY A 273 14.48 3.25 6.15
N GLY A 274 13.59 3.96 6.85
CA GLY A 274 13.42 3.91 8.30
C GLY A 274 14.15 5.03 9.06
N ASP A 275 14.19 4.92 10.39
CA ASP A 275 14.94 5.80 11.31
C ASP A 275 16.27 5.18 11.74
#